data_AF-A0A0N0BMC3-F1
#
_entry.id   AF-A0A0N0BMC3-F1
#
_cell.length_a   1.000
_cell.length_b   1.000
_cell.length_c   1.000
_cell.angle_alpha   90.00
_cell.angle_beta   90.00
_cell.angle_gamma   90.00
#
_symmetry.space_group_name_H-M   'P 1'
#
loop_
_entity.id
_entity.type
_entity.pdbx_description
1 polymer ?
#
loop_
_entity_poly.entity_id
_entity_poly.type
_entity_poly.pdbx_seq_one_letter_code
_entity_poly.pdbx_strand_id
1 'polypeptide(L)'
;MKTLLESHKYALDGPELFLRNWPKGISLDLRLLTWLGVVAVEHLGEGAFALRLEGRHRAGQAVFFLVLHLLGQGVELEVGEEAKGELWAFLTLPPEALKRVLAPRPGLPS
;
A
#
# COMPACT_ATOMS: atom_id res chain seq x y z
N MET A 1 -19.89 11.65 -7.55
CA MET A 1 -19.28 10.32 -7.63
C MET A 1 -18.67 10.07 -6.26
N LYS A 2 -19.24 9.19 -5.43
CA LYS A 2 -18.57 8.81 -4.17
C LYS A 2 -17.31 8.07 -4.56
N THR A 3 -16.15 8.52 -4.09
CA THR A 3 -14.89 7.81 -4.33
C THR A 3 -15.00 6.40 -3.73
N LEU A 4 -14.35 5.42 -4.35
CA LEU A 4 -14.44 4.02 -3.91
C LEU A 4 -13.97 3.89 -2.45
N LEU A 5 -13.02 4.73 -2.08
CA LEU A 5 -12.62 5.07 -0.72
C LEU A 5 -13.81 5.25 0.23
N GLU A 6 -14.74 6.15 -0.06
CA GLU A 6 -15.89 6.43 0.82
C GLU A 6 -16.89 5.27 0.95
N SER A 7 -16.77 4.22 0.13
CA SER A 7 -17.73 3.11 0.09
C SER A 7 -17.27 1.85 0.81
N HIS A 8 -16.01 1.78 1.24
CA HIS A 8 -15.45 0.57 1.83
C HIS A 8 -15.40 0.62 3.36
N LYS A 9 -15.75 -0.49 4.04
CA LYS A 9 -15.80 -0.57 5.51
C LYS A 9 -14.48 -0.29 6.23
N TYR A 10 -13.37 -0.38 5.51
CA TYR A 10 -12.03 -0.13 6.05
C TYR A 10 -11.66 1.37 6.04
N ALA A 11 -12.39 2.20 5.26
CA ALA A 11 -12.02 3.59 4.98
C ALA A 11 -12.22 4.56 6.11
N LEU A 12 -12.88 4.08 7.16
CA LEU A 12 -13.16 4.84 8.35
C LEU A 12 -12.14 4.55 9.47
N ASP A 13 -11.27 3.54 9.33
CA ASP A 13 -10.49 2.97 10.44
C ASP A 13 -8.98 2.78 10.15
N GLY A 14 -8.38 3.44 9.16
CA GLY A 14 -6.92 3.42 9.00
C GLY A 14 -6.38 3.81 7.61
N PRO A 15 -5.07 3.62 7.39
CA PRO A 15 -4.45 3.84 6.09
C PRO A 15 -4.79 2.70 5.11
N GLU A 16 -5.29 3.08 3.93
CA GLU A 16 -5.78 2.13 2.92
C GLU A 16 -5.24 2.37 1.52
N LEU A 17 -5.31 1.31 0.72
CA LEU A 17 -5.02 1.29 -0.70
C LEU A 17 -6.09 0.53 -1.47
N PHE A 18 -6.42 1.04 -2.66
CA PHE A 18 -7.32 0.39 -3.60
C PHE A 18 -6.57 0.13 -4.89
N LEU A 19 -6.50 -1.14 -5.26
CA LEU A 19 -5.94 -1.60 -6.53
C LEU A 19 -7.08 -1.84 -7.51
N ARG A 20 -6.91 -1.42 -8.76
CA ARG A 20 -7.82 -1.76 -9.86
C ARG A 20 -7.03 -2.22 -11.08
N ASN A 21 -7.72 -2.86 -12.02
CA ASN A 21 -7.13 -3.47 -13.21
C ASN A 21 -6.05 -4.50 -12.87
N TRP A 22 -6.21 -5.22 -11.76
CA TRP A 22 -5.27 -6.26 -11.40
C TRP A 22 -5.21 -7.35 -12.49
N PRO A 23 -4.02 -7.76 -12.96
CA PRO A 23 -3.92 -8.69 -14.09
C PRO A 23 -4.55 -10.04 -13.78
N LYS A 24 -5.36 -10.54 -14.71
CA LYS A 24 -5.98 -11.87 -14.59
C LYS A 24 -4.91 -12.96 -14.51
N GLY A 25 -5.08 -13.89 -13.58
CA GLY A 25 -4.16 -15.02 -13.38
C GLY A 25 -2.90 -14.68 -12.60
N ILE A 26 -2.69 -13.42 -12.20
CA ILE A 26 -1.61 -13.03 -11.29
C ILE A 26 -2.17 -13.02 -9.87
N SER A 27 -1.53 -13.77 -8.97
CA SER A 27 -1.88 -13.74 -7.55
C SER A 27 -1.16 -12.59 -6.87
N LEU A 28 -1.82 -11.92 -5.91
CA LEU A 28 -1.12 -11.03 -4.99
C LEU A 28 -0.11 -11.86 -4.18
N ASP A 29 1.15 -11.45 -4.20
CA ASP A 29 2.19 -12.11 -3.41
C ASP A 29 1.96 -11.82 -1.91
N LEU A 30 1.51 -12.85 -1.17
CA LEU A 30 1.25 -12.77 0.26
C LEU A 30 2.50 -12.38 1.07
N ARG A 31 3.70 -12.74 0.60
CA ARG A 31 4.96 -12.37 1.28
C ARG A 31 5.21 -10.87 1.13
N LEU A 32 5.02 -10.35 -0.08
CA LEU A 32 5.10 -8.91 -0.34
C LEU A 32 4.07 -8.15 0.51
N LEU A 33 2.81 -8.59 0.51
CA LEU A 33 1.76 -7.95 1.30
C LEU A 33 2.08 -7.95 2.81
N THR A 34 2.56 -9.07 3.33
CA THR A 34 2.97 -9.18 4.74
C THR A 34 4.15 -8.24 5.04
N TRP A 35 5.13 -8.17 4.15
CA TRP A 35 6.29 -7.29 4.31
C TRP A 35 5.91 -5.80 4.28
N LEU A 36 4.94 -5.43 3.44
CA LEU A 36 4.35 -4.10 3.38
C LEU A 36 3.46 -3.77 4.58
N GLY A 37 3.27 -4.72 5.51
CA GLY A 37 2.39 -4.54 6.66
C GLY A 37 0.92 -4.48 6.26
N VAL A 38 0.49 -5.19 5.22
CA VAL A 38 -0.93 -5.32 4.91
C VAL A 38 -1.58 -6.23 5.95
N VAL A 39 -2.57 -5.71 6.69
CA VAL A 39 -3.25 -6.42 7.79
C VAL A 39 -4.60 -7.00 7.36
N ALA A 40 -5.18 -6.49 6.27
CA ALA A 40 -6.39 -7.06 5.68
C ALA A 40 -6.42 -6.83 4.16
N VAL A 41 -7.01 -7.78 3.45
CA VAL A 41 -7.23 -7.74 2.00
C VAL A 41 -8.69 -8.11 1.73
N GLU A 42 -9.35 -7.34 0.89
CA GLU A 42 -10.69 -7.64 0.41
C GLU A 42 -10.74 -7.55 -1.11
N HIS A 43 -11.23 -8.62 -1.74
CA HIS A 43 -11.41 -8.67 -3.18
C HIS A 43 -12.78 -8.09 -3.53
N LEU A 44 -12.78 -7.04 -4.35
CA LEU A 44 -13.98 -6.27 -4.70
C LEU A 44 -14.63 -6.75 -6.00
N GLY A 45 -14.05 -7.75 -6.66
CA GLY A 45 -14.47 -8.21 -7.99
C GLY A 45 -13.73 -7.49 -9.12
N GLU A 46 -13.83 -8.03 -10.33
CA GLU A 46 -13.27 -7.43 -11.57
C GLU A 46 -11.78 -7.06 -11.53
N GLY A 47 -10.98 -7.73 -10.69
CA GLY A 47 -9.56 -7.40 -10.51
C GLY A 47 -9.34 -6.15 -9.66
N ALA A 48 -10.28 -5.83 -8.77
CA ALA A 48 -10.12 -4.79 -7.77
C ALA A 48 -9.91 -5.37 -6.36
N PHE A 49 -9.04 -4.71 -5.59
CA PHE A 49 -8.70 -5.09 -4.22
C PHE A 49 -8.67 -3.87 -3.32
N ALA A 50 -9.21 -4.00 -2.11
CA ALA A 50 -8.98 -3.07 -1.00
C ALA A 50 -7.95 -3.68 -0.04
N LEU A 51 -6.94 -2.91 0.33
CA LEU A 51 -5.88 -3.29 1.25
C LEU A 51 -5.90 -2.35 2.45
N ARG A 52 -5.85 -2.91 3.66
CA ARG A 52 -5.63 -2.16 4.90
C ARG A 52 -4.19 -2.31 5.32
N LEU A 53 -3.51 -1.20 5.57
CA LEU A 53 -2.13 -1.17 6.03
C LEU A 53 -2.06 -1.09 7.56
N GLU A 54 -1.01 -1.67 8.12
CA GLU A 54 -0.59 -1.50 9.50
C GLU A 54 -0.28 -0.01 9.74
N GLY A 55 -0.77 0.53 10.86
CA GLY A 55 -0.89 1.96 11.13
C GLY A 55 0.38 2.83 11.05
N ARG A 56 0.20 4.10 11.44
CA ARG A 56 0.92 5.39 11.21
C ARG A 56 2.45 5.52 11.04
N HIS A 57 3.18 4.47 10.69
CA HIS A 57 4.61 4.57 10.36
C HIS A 57 5.05 3.67 9.20
N ARG A 58 4.26 2.64 8.87
CA ARG A 58 4.59 1.71 7.77
C ARG A 58 3.81 2.00 6.50
N ALA A 59 2.63 2.60 6.63
CA ALA A 59 1.76 2.87 5.50
C ALA A 59 2.44 3.73 4.43
N GLY A 60 3.17 4.79 4.80
CA GLY A 60 3.83 5.66 3.83
C GLY A 60 4.89 4.94 3.00
N GLN A 61 5.73 4.13 3.66
CA GLN A 61 6.71 3.27 3.01
C GLN A 61 6.02 2.24 2.10
N ALA A 62 4.97 1.58 2.59
CA ALA A 62 4.25 0.56 1.85
C ALA A 62 3.59 1.11 0.58
N VAL A 63 2.92 2.26 0.70
CA VAL A 63 2.33 2.98 -0.43
C VAL A 63 3.42 3.33 -1.45
N PHE A 64 4.56 3.88 -1.01
CA PHE A 64 5.66 4.23 -1.89
C PHE A 64 6.18 3.01 -2.69
N PHE A 65 6.42 1.88 -2.03
CA PHE A 65 6.89 0.67 -2.72
C PHE A 65 5.85 0.09 -3.67
N LEU A 66 4.57 0.10 -3.29
CA LEU A 66 3.49 -0.36 -4.16
C LEU A 66 3.33 0.51 -5.40
N VAL A 67 3.38 1.84 -5.24
CA VAL A 67 3.39 2.80 -6.36
C VAL A 67 4.49 2.41 -7.35
N LEU A 68 5.74 2.27 -6.89
CA LEU A 68 6.87 1.93 -7.76
C LEU A 68 6.72 0.55 -8.43
N HIS A 69 6.24 -0.44 -7.69
CA HIS A 69 6.12 -1.81 -8.20
C HIS A 69 4.99 -1.97 -9.23
N LEU A 70 3.89 -1.23 -9.04
CA LEU A 70 2.65 -1.42 -9.79
C LEU A 70 2.48 -0.46 -10.97
N LEU A 71 3.14 0.71 -10.96
CA LEU A 71 3.05 1.70 -12.06
C LEU A 71 3.41 1.13 -13.43
N GLY A 72 4.38 0.20 -13.48
CA GLY A 72 4.80 -0.46 -14.72
C GLY A 72 3.88 -1.61 -15.18
N GLN A 73 2.92 -2.02 -14.36
CA GLN A 73 2.07 -3.20 -14.59
C GLN A 73 0.66 -2.85 -15.07
N GLY A 74 0.36 -1.56 -15.27
CA GLY A 74 -0.98 -1.10 -15.67
C GLY A 74 -2.04 -1.21 -14.57
N VAL A 75 -1.61 -1.45 -13.33
CA VAL A 75 -2.48 -1.47 -12.14
C VAL A 75 -2.74 -0.05 -11.69
N GLU A 76 -4.00 0.30 -11.54
CA GLU A 76 -4.39 1.61 -10.99
C GLU A 76 -4.36 1.53 -9.46
N LEU A 77 -3.77 2.55 -8.84
CA LEU A 77 -3.66 2.67 -7.39
C LEU A 77 -4.36 3.94 -6.92
N GLU A 78 -5.37 3.77 -6.07
CA GLU A 78 -6.02 4.85 -5.33
C GLU A 78 -5.63 4.74 -3.84
N VAL A 79 -5.14 5.85 -3.27
CA VAL A 79 -4.58 5.91 -1.92
C VAL A 79 -5.56 6.66 -1.01
N GLY A 80 -5.91 6.09 0.14
CA GLY A 80 -6.78 6.78 1.11
C GLY A 80 -6.11 7.95 1.80
N GLU A 81 -6.89 8.86 2.37
CA GLU A 81 -6.37 10.13 2.92
C GLU A 81 -5.34 9.92 4.04
N GLU A 82 -5.56 8.97 4.95
CA GLU A 82 -4.57 8.66 5.99
C GLU A 82 -3.29 8.06 5.36
N ALA A 83 -3.42 7.18 4.37
CA ALA A 83 -2.27 6.63 3.65
C ALA A 83 -1.53 7.68 2.82
N LYS A 84 -2.22 8.70 2.28
CA LYS A 84 -1.59 9.87 1.64
C LYS A 84 -0.81 10.71 2.65
N GLY A 85 -1.38 10.97 3.82
CA GLY A 85 -0.70 11.67 4.91
C GLY A 85 0.58 10.95 5.32
N GLU A 86 0.50 9.64 5.46
CA GLU A 86 1.63 8.77 5.76
C GLU A 86 2.68 8.76 4.64
N LEU A 87 2.26 8.69 3.38
CA LEU A 87 3.16 8.79 2.22
C LEU A 87 3.88 10.14 2.22
N TRP A 88 3.15 11.24 2.47
CA TRP A 88 3.74 12.57 2.54
C TRP A 88 4.77 12.68 3.67
N ALA A 89 4.43 12.16 4.86
CA ALA A 89 5.36 12.12 5.99
C ALA A 89 6.63 11.31 5.65
N PHE A 90 6.49 10.19 4.93
CA PHE A 90 7.62 9.38 4.46
C PHE A 90 8.50 10.13 3.45
N LEU A 91 7.89 10.77 2.45
CA LEU A 91 8.61 11.51 1.39
C LEU A 91 9.32 12.77 1.90
N THR A 92 8.86 13.32 3.01
CA THR A 92 9.44 14.51 3.66
C THR A 92 10.44 14.15 4.76
N LEU A 93 10.75 12.87 4.96
CA LEU A 93 11.78 12.46 5.91
C LEU A 93 13.13 13.08 5.54
N PRO A 94 13.92 13.55 6.53
CA PRO A 94 15.28 13.96 6.27
C PRO A 94 16.11 12.78 5.75
N PRO A 95 17.13 13.01 4.90
CA PRO A 95 17.90 11.94 4.26
C PRO A 95 18.43 10.86 5.23
N GLU A 96 18.86 11.26 6.44
CA GLU A 96 19.37 10.33 7.45
C GLU A 96 18.29 9.48 8.12
N ALA A 97 17.04 9.95 8.15
CA ALA A 97 15.91 9.12 8.56
C ALA A 97 15.49 8.18 7.43
N LEU A 98 15.46 8.68 6.19
CA LEU A 98 15.13 7.87 5.02
C LEU A 98 16.10 6.68 4.84
N LYS A 99 17.42 6.91 4.99
CA LYS A 99 18.43 5.84 4.96
C LYS A 99 18.18 4.75 6.00
N ARG A 100 17.74 5.11 7.21
CA ARG A 100 17.44 4.14 8.29
C ARG A 100 16.20 3.30 7.98
N VAL A 101 15.21 3.90 7.33
CA VAL A 101 13.98 3.20 6.93
C VAL A 101 14.23 2.28 5.73
N LEU A 102 15.07 2.71 4.78
CA LEU A 102 15.44 1.94 3.59
C LEU A 102 16.56 0.91 3.84
N ALA A 103 17.25 0.99 4.98
CA ALA A 103 18.34 0.07 5.28
C ALA A 103 17.82 -1.38 5.29
N PRO A 104 18.51 -2.31 4.59
CA PRO A 104 18.12 -3.72 4.60
C PRO A 104 18.13 -4.23 6.03
N ARG A 105 17.00 -4.78 6.48
CA ARG A 105 16.91 -5.39 7.81
C ARG A 105 17.60 -6.75 7.77
N PRO A 106 18.47 -7.06 8.75
CA PRO A 106 19.10 -8.37 8.84
C PRO A 106 17.99 -9.42 9.06
N GLY A 107 17.80 -10.31 8.08
CA GLY A 107 16.78 -11.37 8.10
C GLY A 107 16.00 -11.59 6.79
N LEU A 108 16.25 -10.82 5.74
CA LEU A 108 15.64 -11.07 4.42
C LEU A 108 16.42 -12.13 3.64
N PRO A 109 15.78 -13.16 3.07
CA PRO A 109 16.43 -14.01 2.10
C PRO A 109 16.69 -13.20 0.82
N SER A 110 17.92 -13.32 0.33
CA SER A 110 18.40 -12.83 -0.96
C SER A 110 17.69 -13.45 -2.15
#